data_AF-A0A7X1L5S7-F1
#
_entry.id   AF-A0A7X1L5S7-F1
#
_cell.length_a   1.000
_cell.length_b   1.000
_cell.length_c   1.000
_cell.angle_alpha   90.00
_cell.angle_beta   90.00
_cell.angle_gamma   90.00
#
_symmetry.space_group_name_H-M   'P 1'
#
loop_
_entity.id
_entity.type
_entity.pdbx_description
1 polymer ?
#
loop_
_entity_poly.entity_id
_entity_poly.type
_entity_poly.pdbx_seq_one_letter_code
_entity_poly.pdbx_strand_id
1 'polypeptide(L)'
;MHPSRLTRALRFYFITDHQAPDFSALDQVRAALQGGAGFVQYRHKKFQLSNFEELRRIRDLCRTNGVPLVVNDNVLLAKAIDADGVHLGQEDGNPREARAILGPAALIGISVSTLDELDRTDLAPCDYVGSGPVYATGTKADAKTVRGINGLQEIVTRTALPVVAIGGITAARAGDCLRAGAAGVAVISAVSRTADPVAAAAQLGSACGCEKRHSLQDGWQDEFDLIRVLTQAAPPQTSHDDRLIPPGDDAAGLAPLDFPVITTDTQREGTHFQAAWLAPETIGARAVEVTLSDLAASYARPVSLFVNLGLPAAISETTISRIYRGLYEALERHACRLGGGNIARAERLSLDLFAIGEGQRRCFPRRSAARPGDGLFTTGPLGLARCGLLALQRGDERFPDLVRRFLQPRARFDAAAVLAAHGVQCAMDVSDGLAGDATHIARASTVTIALDPSTAARHPDLRAFCDEGRLSPEEMVLIGGEDYELLFACPDDQFKALAHLLPGACQVGRCQTFNGAPLRNVPDGLFSFQHGHHT
;
A
#
# COMPACT_ATOMS: atom_id res chain seq x y z
N MET A 1 5.00 10.15 11.18
CA MET A 1 5.73 8.98 11.72
C MET A 1 5.50 8.91 13.23
N HIS A 2 5.34 7.73 13.85
CA HIS A 2 5.15 7.62 15.31
C HIS A 2 6.42 8.06 16.09
N PRO A 3 6.33 8.76 17.23
CA PRO A 3 7.49 9.29 17.96
C PRO A 3 8.58 8.27 18.30
N SER A 4 8.20 7.04 18.65
CA SER A 4 9.14 5.94 18.92
C SER A 4 9.92 5.52 17.67
N ARG A 5 9.28 5.49 16.49
CA ARG A 5 9.95 5.21 15.22
C ARG A 5 10.91 6.33 14.84
N LEU A 6 10.51 7.59 15.06
CA LEU A 6 11.37 8.74 14.82
C LEU A 6 12.62 8.69 15.71
N THR A 7 12.46 8.41 17.00
CA THR A 7 13.60 8.28 17.93
C THR A 7 14.59 7.20 17.50
N ARG A 8 14.10 6.05 17.01
CA ARG A 8 14.95 5.00 16.46
C ARG A 8 15.65 5.44 15.16
N ALA A 9 14.93 6.11 14.27
CA ALA A 9 15.47 6.62 13.01
C ALA A 9 16.61 7.63 13.25
N LEU A 10 16.43 8.55 14.20
CA LEU A 10 17.40 9.59 14.54
C LEU A 10 18.70 9.06 15.17
N ARG A 11 18.74 7.79 15.60
CA ARG A 11 19.87 7.21 16.35
C ARG A 11 21.21 7.38 15.63
N PHE A 12 21.22 7.17 14.32
CA PHE A 12 22.31 7.53 13.42
C PHE A 12 21.74 8.41 12.30
N TYR A 13 21.97 9.71 12.43
CA TYR A 13 21.54 10.75 11.50
C TYR A 13 22.75 11.18 10.64
N PHE A 14 22.71 10.88 9.35
CA PHE A 14 23.73 11.31 8.40
C PHE A 14 23.34 12.62 7.69
N ILE A 15 24.30 13.53 7.55
CA ILE A 15 24.14 14.80 6.83
C ILE A 15 25.16 14.84 5.69
N THR A 16 24.72 15.03 4.45
CA THR A 16 25.60 15.05 3.28
C THR A 16 26.60 16.22 3.30
N ASP A 17 27.79 16.00 2.76
CA ASP A 17 28.80 17.04 2.54
C ASP A 17 29.08 17.24 1.05
N HIS A 18 28.42 18.22 0.44
CA HIS A 18 28.68 18.59 -0.96
C HIS A 18 30.11 19.12 -1.23
N GLN A 19 30.91 19.39 -0.18
CA GLN A 19 32.31 19.82 -0.32
C GLN A 19 33.32 18.68 -0.11
N ALA A 20 32.86 17.46 0.17
CA ALA A 20 33.77 16.32 0.23
C ALA A 20 34.35 16.05 -1.18
N PRO A 21 35.67 15.92 -1.31
CA PRO A 21 36.32 15.84 -2.63
C PRO A 21 36.13 14.50 -3.33
N ASP A 22 36.01 13.41 -2.57
CA ASP A 22 36.20 12.05 -3.09
C ASP A 22 34.89 11.30 -3.39
N PHE A 23 33.76 11.78 -2.87
CA PHE A 23 32.48 11.06 -2.94
C PHE A 23 31.32 12.00 -3.23
N SER A 24 30.46 11.62 -4.18
CA SER A 24 29.20 12.32 -4.44
C SER A 24 28.27 12.27 -3.22
N ALA A 25 27.25 13.14 -3.18
CA ALA A 25 26.29 13.09 -2.07
C ALA A 25 25.53 11.76 -2.07
N LEU A 26 25.28 11.20 -3.26
CA LEU A 26 24.66 9.88 -3.39
C LEU A 26 25.53 8.75 -2.83
N ASP A 27 26.84 8.75 -3.12
CA ASP A 27 27.78 7.73 -2.60
C ASP A 27 27.89 7.80 -1.08
N GLN A 28 27.95 9.02 -0.54
CA GLN A 28 27.96 9.24 0.90
C GLN A 28 26.70 8.69 1.57
N VAL A 29 25.52 8.91 0.98
CA VAL A 29 24.25 8.37 1.49
C VAL A 29 24.23 6.85 1.42
N ARG A 30 24.68 6.24 0.31
CA ARG A 30 24.79 4.76 0.21
C ARG A 30 25.65 4.19 1.33
N ALA A 31 26.83 4.76 1.56
CA ALA A 31 27.73 4.32 2.62
C ALA A 31 27.08 4.47 4.01
N ALA A 32 26.44 5.61 4.28
CA ALA A 32 25.73 5.86 5.53
C ALA A 32 24.61 4.84 5.77
N LEU A 33 23.77 4.58 4.77
CA LEU A 33 22.68 3.61 4.85
C LEU A 33 23.20 2.18 5.09
N GLN A 34 24.26 1.75 4.39
CA GLN A 34 24.94 0.47 4.63
C GLN A 34 25.43 0.34 6.07
N GLY A 35 25.97 1.45 6.62
CA GLY A 35 26.38 1.55 8.01
C GLY A 35 25.23 1.55 9.03
N GLY A 36 23.97 1.59 8.59
CA GLY A 36 22.80 1.56 9.46
C GLY A 36 22.19 2.93 9.77
N ALA A 37 22.52 3.97 8.98
CA ALA A 37 21.87 5.28 9.13
C ALA A 37 20.35 5.14 9.00
N GLY A 38 19.64 5.70 9.99
CA GLY A 38 18.19 5.66 10.07
C GLY A 38 17.52 6.96 9.64
N PHE A 39 18.31 8.03 9.41
CA PHE A 39 17.83 9.36 9.04
C PHE A 39 18.88 10.08 8.19
N VAL A 40 18.46 10.75 7.13
CA VAL A 40 19.36 11.46 6.22
C VAL A 40 18.92 12.91 6.05
N GLN A 41 19.87 13.83 6.04
CA GLN A 41 19.67 15.22 5.65
C GLN A 41 20.53 15.55 4.45
N TYR A 42 19.85 16.04 3.40
CA TYR A 42 20.54 16.63 2.27
C TYR A 42 20.91 18.07 2.57
N ARG A 43 22.21 18.36 2.56
CA ARG A 43 22.78 19.68 2.82
C ARG A 43 23.66 20.14 1.65
N HIS A 44 23.14 21.12 0.91
CA HIS A 44 23.85 21.79 -0.16
C HIS A 44 23.58 23.32 -0.15
N LYS A 45 24.46 24.11 0.50
CA LYS A 45 24.26 25.57 0.67
C LYS A 45 24.24 26.36 -0.64
N LYS A 46 24.80 25.80 -1.73
CA LYS A 46 24.84 26.43 -3.07
C LYS A 46 24.05 25.62 -4.11
N PHE A 47 22.87 25.12 -3.73
CA PHE A 47 22.07 24.23 -4.59
C PHE A 47 21.78 24.87 -5.96
N GLN A 48 21.95 24.10 -7.02
CA GLN A 48 21.61 24.46 -8.40
C GLN A 48 20.67 23.40 -9.00
N LEU A 49 19.94 23.78 -10.06
CA LEU A 49 19.03 22.86 -10.75
C LEU A 49 19.73 21.61 -11.31
N SER A 50 21.02 21.71 -11.65
CA SER A 50 21.85 20.56 -12.05
C SER A 50 21.99 19.50 -10.94
N ASN A 51 21.81 19.86 -9.67
CA ASN A 51 21.83 18.92 -8.55
C ASN A 51 20.49 18.21 -8.31
N PHE A 52 19.43 18.61 -9.01
CA PHE A 52 18.08 18.11 -8.77
C PHE A 52 17.97 16.60 -9.04
N GLU A 53 18.65 16.10 -10.08
CA GLU A 53 18.66 14.67 -10.39
C GLU A 53 19.33 13.85 -9.29
N GLU A 54 20.50 14.28 -8.81
CA GLU A 54 21.20 13.61 -7.71
C GLU A 54 20.34 13.58 -6.44
N LEU A 55 19.71 14.71 -6.09
CA LEU A 55 18.80 14.79 -4.95
C LEU A 55 17.58 13.86 -5.12
N ARG A 56 17.04 13.74 -6.34
CA ARG A 56 15.95 12.79 -6.62
C ARG A 56 16.39 11.35 -6.39
N ARG A 57 17.59 10.99 -6.86
CA ARG A 57 18.17 9.65 -6.64
C ARG A 57 18.43 9.37 -5.15
N ILE A 58 18.88 10.37 -4.39
CA ILE A 58 19.03 10.26 -2.93
C ILE A 58 17.67 10.04 -2.26
N ARG A 59 16.65 10.81 -2.63
CA ARG A 59 15.28 10.62 -2.13
C ARG A 59 14.77 9.23 -2.42
N ASP A 60 14.88 8.77 -3.66
CA ASP A 60 14.38 7.46 -4.07
C ASP A 60 15.11 6.35 -3.31
N LEU A 61 16.46 6.42 -3.21
CA LEU A 61 17.26 5.50 -2.40
C LEU A 61 16.82 5.47 -0.93
N CYS A 62 16.65 6.64 -0.30
CA CYS A 62 16.19 6.74 1.09
C CYS A 62 14.79 6.12 1.26
N ARG A 63 13.84 6.47 0.38
CA ARG A 63 12.46 5.99 0.41
C ARG A 63 12.36 4.49 0.18
N THR A 64 13.06 3.95 -0.82
CA THR A 64 13.13 2.49 -1.10
C THR A 64 13.62 1.71 0.13
N ASN A 65 14.52 2.31 0.91
CA ASN A 65 15.10 1.67 2.09
C ASN A 65 14.45 2.14 3.41
N GLY A 66 13.28 2.79 3.37
CA GLY A 66 12.52 3.19 4.55
C GLY A 66 13.24 4.17 5.48
N VAL A 67 14.11 5.03 4.94
CA VAL A 67 14.84 6.06 5.68
C VAL A 67 14.31 7.43 5.34
N PRO A 68 13.89 8.25 6.33
CA PRO A 68 13.46 9.60 6.06
C PRO A 68 14.60 10.46 5.51
N LEU A 69 14.28 11.23 4.48
CA LEU A 69 15.12 12.30 3.95
C LEU A 69 14.53 13.66 4.29
N VAL A 70 15.30 14.51 4.96
CA VAL A 70 14.97 15.93 5.13
C VAL A 70 15.92 16.83 4.34
N VAL A 71 15.43 18.00 3.94
CA VAL A 71 16.29 19.03 3.31
C VAL A 71 16.74 20.03 4.37
N ASN A 72 18.01 20.44 4.30
CA ASN A 72 18.57 21.49 5.14
C ASN A 72 18.10 22.88 4.67
N ASP A 73 17.53 23.67 5.58
CA ASP A 73 17.17 25.09 5.50
C ASP A 73 16.10 25.47 4.45
N ASN A 74 15.88 24.66 3.41
CA ASN A 74 15.06 25.03 2.26
C ASN A 74 13.72 24.26 2.20
N VAL A 75 12.66 24.87 2.74
CA VAL A 75 11.30 24.32 2.76
C VAL A 75 10.74 24.08 1.35
N LEU A 76 10.98 25.00 0.41
CA LEU A 76 10.45 24.88 -0.96
C LEU A 76 11.14 23.76 -1.74
N LEU A 77 12.45 23.56 -1.54
CA LEU A 77 13.17 22.43 -2.11
C LEU A 77 12.69 21.10 -1.51
N ALA A 78 12.45 21.06 -0.20
CA ALA A 78 11.83 19.89 0.44
C ALA A 78 10.48 19.55 -0.21
N LYS A 79 9.64 20.56 -0.46
CA LYS A 79 8.35 20.38 -1.15
C LYS A 79 8.55 19.92 -2.59
N ALA A 80 9.44 20.56 -3.34
CA ALA A 80 9.66 20.31 -4.76
C ALA A 80 10.17 18.89 -5.05
N ILE A 81 10.97 18.33 -4.13
CA ILE A 81 11.43 16.94 -4.26
C ILE A 81 10.51 15.95 -3.54
N ASP A 82 9.45 16.38 -2.87
CA ASP A 82 8.63 15.50 -2.02
C ASP A 82 9.49 14.78 -0.95
N ALA A 83 10.34 15.54 -0.25
CA ALA A 83 11.10 15.04 0.89
C ALA A 83 10.20 14.80 2.10
N ASP A 84 10.62 13.93 3.01
CA ASP A 84 9.88 13.63 4.24
C ASP A 84 9.81 14.82 5.20
N GLY A 85 10.66 15.83 5.01
CA GLY A 85 10.59 17.07 5.77
C GLY A 85 11.76 18.02 5.59
N VAL A 86 11.97 18.87 6.59
CA VAL A 86 12.99 19.92 6.59
C VAL A 86 13.65 20.01 7.96
N HIS A 87 14.91 20.42 7.99
CA HIS A 87 15.58 20.81 9.22
C HIS A 87 16.06 22.25 9.08
N LEU A 88 15.67 23.10 10.03
CA LEU A 88 15.90 24.53 10.01
C LEU A 88 16.93 24.92 11.08
N GLY A 89 17.77 25.91 10.79
CA GLY A 89 18.41 26.72 11.81
C GLY A 89 17.49 27.84 12.30
N GLN A 90 18.00 28.61 13.25
CA GLN A 90 17.24 29.70 13.90
C GLN A 90 16.86 30.83 12.93
N GLU A 91 17.58 30.96 11.81
CA GLU A 91 17.39 32.03 10.82
C GLU A 91 16.80 31.52 9.48
N ASP A 92 16.54 30.21 9.37
CA ASP A 92 16.24 29.54 8.08
C ASP A 92 14.74 29.43 7.77
N GLY A 93 13.89 30.10 8.55
CA GLY A 93 12.42 30.14 8.39
C GLY A 93 11.65 29.64 9.61
N ASN A 94 10.33 29.81 9.59
CA ASN A 94 9.46 29.44 10.72
C ASN A 94 8.98 27.98 10.62
N PRO A 95 9.22 27.13 11.64
CA PRO A 95 8.71 25.75 11.69
C PRO A 95 7.19 25.60 11.44
N ARG A 96 6.38 26.56 11.89
CA ARG A 96 4.92 26.56 11.68
C ARG A 96 4.56 26.77 10.21
N GLU A 97 5.28 27.65 9.51
CA GLU A 97 5.10 27.87 8.08
C GLU A 97 5.57 26.65 7.27
N ALA A 98 6.70 26.05 7.66
CA ALA A 98 7.16 24.80 7.08
C ALA A 98 6.11 23.69 7.20
N ARG A 99 5.45 23.55 8.36
CA ARG A 99 4.33 22.61 8.56
C ARG A 99 3.15 22.89 7.64
N ALA A 100 2.80 24.17 7.47
CA ALA A 100 1.71 24.57 6.59
C ALA A 100 1.99 24.25 5.11
N ILE A 101 3.24 24.44 4.66
CA ILE A 101 3.65 24.19 3.26
C ILE A 101 3.80 22.68 2.97
N LEU A 102 4.50 21.97 3.86
CA LEU A 102 4.85 20.56 3.66
C LEU A 102 3.69 19.62 4.02
N GLY A 103 2.82 20.03 4.93
CA GLY A 103 1.67 19.26 5.38
C GLY A 103 1.85 18.65 6.77
N PRO A 104 0.78 18.10 7.36
CA PRO A 104 0.77 17.65 8.75
C PRO A 104 1.75 16.50 9.04
N ALA A 105 2.03 15.66 8.03
CA ALA A 105 2.88 14.48 8.18
C ALA A 105 4.39 14.75 8.07
N ALA A 106 4.81 15.97 7.71
CA ALA A 106 6.21 16.32 7.48
C ALA A 106 7.06 16.16 8.76
N LEU A 107 8.36 15.90 8.61
CA LEU A 107 9.30 15.86 9.73
C LEU A 107 10.04 17.19 9.83
N ILE A 108 9.80 17.96 10.90
CA ILE A 108 10.37 19.29 11.10
C ILE A 108 11.37 19.26 12.24
N GLY A 109 12.64 19.45 11.90
CA GLY A 109 13.72 19.63 12.86
C GLY A 109 14.09 21.09 13.04
N ILE A 110 14.53 21.46 14.24
CA ILE A 110 15.07 22.80 14.52
C ILE A 110 16.40 22.68 15.28
N SER A 111 17.38 23.51 14.91
CA SER A 111 18.64 23.62 15.67
C SER A 111 18.46 24.53 16.89
N VAL A 112 18.82 24.03 18.08
CA VAL A 112 18.80 24.75 19.37
C VAL A 112 20.09 24.48 20.13
N SER A 113 20.87 25.53 20.36
CA SER A 113 22.25 25.46 20.89
C SER A 113 22.40 25.97 22.33
N THR A 114 21.35 26.58 22.89
CA THR A 114 21.33 27.16 24.25
C THR A 114 19.93 27.06 24.87
N LEU A 115 19.84 27.19 26.20
CA LEU A 115 18.55 27.26 26.90
C LEU A 115 17.75 28.50 26.49
N ASP A 116 18.41 29.64 26.27
CA ASP A 116 17.73 30.85 25.77
C ASP A 116 17.11 30.63 24.38
N GLU A 117 17.81 29.91 23.49
CA GLU A 117 17.25 29.50 22.20
C GLU A 117 16.08 28.53 22.37
N LEU A 118 16.15 27.62 23.33
CA LEU A 118 15.08 26.66 23.62
C LEU A 118 13.82 27.38 24.10
N ASP A 119 13.96 28.29 25.07
CA ASP A 119 12.85 28.99 25.72
C ASP A 119 12.12 29.94 24.76
N ARG A 120 12.82 30.51 23.78
CA ARG A 120 12.23 31.41 22.77
C ARG A 120 11.71 30.70 21.52
N THR A 121 12.03 29.42 21.31
CA THR A 121 11.62 28.68 20.11
C THR A 121 10.26 28.00 20.35
N ASP A 122 9.27 28.30 19.51
CA ASP A 122 8.02 27.52 19.48
C ASP A 122 8.29 26.11 18.94
N LEU A 123 8.31 25.12 19.83
CA LEU A 123 8.53 23.72 19.49
C LEU A 123 7.26 22.97 19.12
N ALA A 124 6.06 23.54 19.28
CA ALA A 124 4.80 22.87 18.95
C ALA A 124 4.72 22.32 17.51
N PRO A 125 5.24 23.03 16.48
CA PRO A 125 5.28 22.49 15.11
C PRO A 125 6.51 21.62 14.81
N CYS A 126 7.38 21.32 15.77
CA CYS A 126 8.63 20.57 15.57
C CYS A 126 8.51 19.11 16.05
N ASP A 127 9.23 18.21 15.39
CA ASP A 127 9.26 16.77 15.75
C ASP A 127 10.54 16.37 16.48
N TYR A 128 11.63 17.11 16.28
CA TYR A 128 12.93 16.84 16.92
C TYR A 128 13.81 18.08 16.97
N VAL A 129 14.84 18.05 17.82
CA VAL A 129 15.78 19.16 18.03
C VAL A 129 17.21 18.71 17.71
N GLY A 130 17.97 19.51 16.97
CA GLY A 130 19.42 19.35 16.83
C GLY A 130 20.15 20.23 17.84
N SER A 131 21.00 19.66 18.70
CA SER A 131 21.71 20.42 19.74
C SER A 131 23.22 20.24 19.72
N GLY A 132 23.93 21.37 19.65
CA GLY A 132 25.38 21.43 19.55
C GLY A 132 25.91 22.82 19.19
N PRO A 133 27.21 22.96 18.90
CA PRO A 133 28.20 21.88 18.79
C PRO A 133 28.56 21.27 20.15
N VAL A 134 28.49 19.95 20.24
CA VAL A 134 28.89 19.19 21.44
C VAL A 134 30.41 19.14 21.56
N TYR A 135 31.11 18.98 20.43
CA TYR A 135 32.56 19.02 20.35
C TYR A 135 33.00 19.99 19.26
N ALA A 136 34.28 20.40 19.30
CA ALA A 136 34.87 21.25 18.27
C ALA A 136 34.74 20.59 16.88
N THR A 137 34.39 21.39 15.86
CA THR A 137 34.22 20.94 14.49
C THR A 137 34.70 22.00 13.50
N GLY A 138 35.38 21.56 12.43
CA GLY A 138 35.82 22.43 11.33
C GLY A 138 34.90 22.39 10.10
N THR A 139 33.78 21.66 10.14
CA THR A 139 32.92 21.42 8.97
C THR A 139 31.95 22.58 8.66
N LYS A 140 31.75 23.50 9.61
CA LYS A 140 30.89 24.69 9.48
C LYS A 140 31.74 25.94 9.74
N ALA A 141 31.70 26.93 8.85
CA ALA A 141 32.42 28.19 9.01
C ALA A 141 31.85 29.08 10.15
N ASP A 142 30.62 28.76 10.58
CA ASP A 142 29.76 29.45 11.55
C ASP A 142 29.63 28.68 12.89
N ALA A 143 30.64 27.88 13.28
CA ALA A 143 30.56 27.06 14.48
C ALA A 143 30.42 27.91 15.76
N LYS A 144 29.26 27.80 16.43
CA LYS A 144 28.99 28.39 17.76
C LYS A 144 29.94 27.82 18.82
N THR A 145 30.07 28.49 19.97
CA THR A 145 30.89 28.03 21.10
C THR A 145 30.53 26.61 21.51
N VAL A 146 31.54 25.74 21.65
CA VAL A 146 31.36 24.34 22.07
C VAL A 146 30.70 24.28 23.44
N ARG A 147 29.57 23.58 23.53
CA ARG A 147 28.77 23.46 24.77
C ARG A 147 29.09 22.21 25.58
N GLY A 148 29.75 21.23 24.97
CA GLY A 148 30.08 19.98 25.64
C GLY A 148 28.87 19.10 25.93
N ILE A 149 29.13 17.97 26.58
CA ILE A 149 28.11 16.99 26.98
C ILE A 149 27.12 17.57 28.00
N ASN A 150 27.59 18.43 28.92
CA ASN A 150 26.73 19.06 29.92
C ASN A 150 25.65 19.95 29.27
N GLY A 151 26.03 20.80 28.32
CA GLY A 151 25.06 21.64 27.61
C GLY A 151 24.07 20.84 26.77
N LEU A 152 24.50 19.70 26.20
CA LEU A 152 23.58 18.77 25.54
C LEU A 152 22.56 18.20 26.53
N GLN A 153 23.01 17.76 27.72
CA GLN A 153 22.15 17.18 28.75
C GLN A 153 21.13 18.19 29.30
N GLU A 154 21.51 19.46 29.42
CA GLU A 154 20.60 20.54 29.81
C GLU A 154 19.42 20.68 28.84
N ILE A 155 19.67 20.62 27.53
CA ILE A 155 18.60 20.67 26.53
C ILE A 155 17.74 19.40 26.57
N VAL A 156 18.38 18.23 26.63
CA VAL A 156 17.69 16.92 26.70
C VAL A 156 16.69 16.86 27.84
N THR A 157 17.02 17.38 29.02
CA THR A 157 16.13 17.31 30.19
C THR A 157 15.00 18.35 30.18
N ARG A 158 15.06 19.33 29.27
CA ARG A 158 14.13 20.47 29.21
C ARG A 158 13.07 20.36 28.12
N THR A 159 13.18 19.41 27.19
CA THR A 159 12.19 19.19 26.13
C THR A 159 11.72 17.75 26.08
N ALA A 160 10.44 17.55 25.72
CA ALA A 160 9.88 16.23 25.46
C ALA A 160 10.21 15.71 24.04
N LEU A 161 10.70 16.59 23.15
CA LEU A 161 11.09 16.19 21.80
C LEU A 161 12.42 15.41 21.81
N PRO A 162 12.59 14.42 20.91
CA PRO A 162 13.87 13.75 20.75
C PRO A 162 14.96 14.75 20.34
N VAL A 163 16.06 14.76 21.09
CA VAL A 163 17.22 15.64 20.85
C VAL A 163 18.34 14.84 20.17
N VAL A 164 18.85 15.34 19.05
CA VAL A 164 20.00 14.80 18.34
C VAL A 164 21.22 15.65 18.63
N ALA A 165 22.29 15.02 19.11
CA ALA A 165 23.56 15.69 19.31
C ALA A 165 24.22 16.01 17.96
N ILE A 166 24.71 17.24 17.78
CA ILE A 166 25.37 17.68 16.54
C ILE A 166 26.74 18.30 16.82
N GLY A 167 27.64 18.24 15.84
CA GLY A 167 28.93 18.95 15.86
C GLY A 167 30.07 18.19 16.55
N GLY A 168 31.08 17.82 15.75
CA GLY A 168 32.36 17.25 16.22
C GLY A 168 32.28 15.81 16.74
N ILE A 169 31.21 15.10 16.40
CA ILE A 169 30.92 13.74 16.84
C ILE A 169 31.60 12.73 15.90
N THR A 170 32.20 11.70 16.49
CA THR A 170 32.84 10.55 15.82
C THR A 170 32.31 9.25 16.43
N ALA A 171 32.63 8.09 15.85
CA ALA A 171 32.22 6.80 16.40
C ALA A 171 32.66 6.62 17.87
N ALA A 172 33.86 7.10 18.23
CA ALA A 172 34.37 7.04 19.60
C ALA A 172 33.58 7.92 20.59
N ARG A 173 32.95 9.00 20.11
CA ARG A 173 32.23 9.99 20.96
C ARG A 173 30.71 9.79 20.95
N ALA A 174 30.18 9.05 19.98
CA ALA A 174 28.74 8.87 19.83
C ALA A 174 28.08 8.33 21.11
N GLY A 175 28.72 7.33 21.74
CA GLY A 175 28.22 6.74 22.99
C GLY A 175 28.11 7.72 24.16
N ASP A 176 28.96 8.74 24.25
CA ASP A 176 28.87 9.78 25.28
C ASP A 176 27.59 10.61 25.10
N CYS A 177 27.29 11.00 23.86
CA CYS A 177 26.07 11.73 23.53
C CYS A 177 24.81 10.91 23.86
N LEU A 178 24.82 9.61 23.58
CA LEU A 178 23.68 8.74 23.88
C LEU A 178 23.48 8.58 25.38
N ARG A 179 24.56 8.42 26.16
CA ARG A 179 24.50 8.37 27.63
C ARG A 179 24.00 9.68 28.24
N ALA A 180 24.26 10.80 27.59
CA ALA A 180 23.72 12.11 27.97
C ALA A 180 22.21 12.27 27.69
N GLY A 181 21.58 11.23 27.11
CA GLY A 181 20.14 11.18 26.83
C GLY A 181 19.74 11.64 25.43
N ALA A 182 20.70 11.89 24.52
CA ALA A 182 20.37 12.18 23.13
C ALA A 182 19.66 10.98 22.47
N ALA A 183 18.61 11.28 21.69
CA ALA A 183 17.92 10.35 20.82
C ALA A 183 18.82 9.81 19.68
N GLY A 184 19.93 10.51 19.39
CA GLY A 184 20.91 10.07 18.41
C GLY A 184 22.00 11.10 18.17
N VAL A 185 22.81 10.86 17.14
CA VAL A 185 23.90 11.75 16.74
C VAL A 185 23.79 12.09 15.25
N ALA A 186 24.03 13.36 14.93
CA ALA A 186 24.14 13.83 13.55
C ALA A 186 25.60 14.04 13.17
N VAL A 187 26.02 13.43 12.06
CA VAL A 187 27.40 13.50 11.57
C VAL A 187 27.49 13.94 10.11
N ILE A 188 28.61 14.56 9.77
CA ILE A 188 28.97 14.91 8.40
C ILE A 188 30.32 14.24 8.07
N SER A 189 31.41 14.87 8.50
CA SER A 189 32.79 14.51 8.14
C SER A 189 33.23 13.15 8.67
N ALA A 190 32.63 12.65 9.76
CA ALA A 190 32.93 11.32 10.28
C ALA A 190 32.64 10.19 9.27
N VAL A 191 31.79 10.45 8.27
CA VAL A 191 31.49 9.50 7.17
C VAL A 191 31.91 10.08 5.81
N SER A 192 31.74 11.37 5.57
CA SER A 192 31.99 11.97 4.24
C SER A 192 33.46 12.35 3.97
N ARG A 193 34.31 12.47 4.99
CA ARG A 193 35.72 12.90 4.87
C ARG A 193 36.67 11.86 5.43
N THR A 194 36.60 10.66 4.86
CA THR A 194 37.43 9.50 5.18
C THR A 194 37.78 8.78 3.88
N ALA A 195 38.87 8.01 3.89
CA ALA A 195 39.25 7.17 2.75
C ALA A 195 38.24 6.03 2.49
N ASP A 196 37.52 5.59 3.54
CA ASP A 196 36.51 4.54 3.45
C ASP A 196 35.22 4.95 4.19
N PRO A 197 34.26 5.58 3.49
CA PRO A 197 32.96 5.96 4.05
C PRO A 197 32.15 4.77 4.56
N VAL A 198 32.25 3.59 3.92
CA VAL A 198 31.47 2.40 4.28
C VAL A 198 31.94 1.86 5.62
N ALA A 199 33.25 1.73 5.81
CA ALA A 199 33.83 1.30 7.08
C ALA A 199 33.54 2.31 8.20
N ALA A 200 33.65 3.61 7.92
CA ALA A 200 33.38 4.65 8.91
C ALA A 200 31.89 4.70 9.32
N ALA A 201 30.97 4.59 8.37
CA ALA A 201 29.55 4.50 8.64
C ALA A 201 29.21 3.24 9.46
N ALA A 202 29.82 2.09 9.14
CA ALA A 202 29.68 0.85 9.90
C ALA A 202 30.16 0.99 11.36
N GLN A 203 31.28 1.65 11.60
CA GLN A 203 31.78 1.91 12.95
C GLN A 203 30.82 2.83 13.72
N LEU A 204 30.32 3.88 13.07
CA LEU A 204 29.40 4.81 13.69
C LEU A 204 28.04 4.16 14.01
N GLY A 205 27.49 3.39 13.08
CA GLY A 205 26.26 2.63 13.30
C GLY A 205 26.39 1.67 14.47
N SER A 206 27.50 0.92 14.54
CA SER A 206 27.78 0.04 15.69
C SER A 206 27.86 0.82 17.01
N ALA A 207 28.52 1.98 17.02
CA ALA A 207 28.60 2.83 18.20
C ALA A 207 27.24 3.41 18.63
N CYS A 208 26.31 3.53 17.68
CA CYS A 208 24.95 3.99 17.91
C CYS A 208 23.95 2.87 18.21
N GLY A 209 24.37 1.59 18.18
CA GLY A 209 23.47 0.44 18.32
C GLY A 209 22.55 0.22 17.10
N CYS A 210 22.97 0.68 15.92
CA CYS A 210 22.28 0.47 14.66
C CYS A 210 22.80 -0.79 13.97
N GLU A 211 21.88 -1.58 13.41
CA GLU A 211 22.23 -2.74 12.60
C GLU A 211 22.67 -2.31 11.19
N LYS A 212 23.71 -2.97 10.67
CA LYS A 212 24.15 -2.76 9.29
C LYS A 212 23.09 -3.25 8.32
N ARG A 213 23.03 -2.61 7.16
CA ARG A 213 22.18 -3.06 6.05
C ARG A 213 23.03 -3.88 5.09
N HIS A 214 22.78 -5.19 5.06
CA HIS A 214 23.53 -6.13 4.22
C HIS A 214 23.31 -5.89 2.72
N SER A 215 22.15 -5.36 2.34
CA SER A 215 21.82 -4.96 0.97
C SER A 215 21.01 -3.66 1.01
N LEU A 216 21.33 -2.73 0.11
CA LEU A 216 20.44 -1.63 -0.23
C LEU A 216 19.60 -2.04 -1.43
N GLN A 217 18.32 -1.68 -1.40
CA GLN A 217 17.47 -1.80 -2.57
C GLN A 217 17.48 -0.48 -3.32
N ASP A 218 17.61 -0.54 -4.64
CA ASP A 218 17.38 0.58 -5.52
C ASP A 218 15.94 0.54 -6.05
N GLY A 219 15.40 1.71 -6.37
CA GLY A 219 14.18 1.79 -7.17
C GLY A 219 14.44 1.25 -8.58
N TRP A 220 13.41 0.73 -9.24
CA TRP A 220 13.52 0.26 -10.62
C TRP A 220 14.00 1.39 -11.55
N GLN A 221 14.90 1.06 -12.49
CA GLN A 221 15.52 2.05 -13.39
C GLN A 221 15.29 1.74 -14.88
N ASP A 222 15.28 0.47 -15.25
CA ASP A 222 15.15 0.03 -16.64
C ASP A 222 13.88 -0.81 -16.79
N GLU A 223 12.96 -0.28 -17.60
CA GLU A 223 11.68 -0.89 -17.89
C GLU A 223 11.82 -2.25 -18.57
N PHE A 224 12.71 -2.37 -19.57
CA PHE A 224 12.85 -3.59 -20.37
C PHE A 224 13.55 -4.69 -19.59
N ASP A 225 14.56 -4.34 -18.79
CA ASP A 225 15.19 -5.29 -17.89
C ASP A 225 14.21 -5.80 -16.83
N LEU A 226 13.38 -4.90 -16.28
CA LEU A 226 12.32 -5.29 -15.33
C LEU A 226 11.29 -6.21 -15.99
N ILE A 227 10.79 -5.87 -17.19
CA ILE A 227 9.86 -6.74 -17.94
C ILE A 227 10.47 -8.13 -18.12
N ARG A 228 11.75 -8.21 -18.53
CA ARG A 228 12.45 -9.48 -18.72
C ARG A 228 12.53 -10.30 -17.42
N VAL A 229 12.85 -9.67 -16.29
CA VAL A 229 12.89 -10.34 -14.98
C VAL A 229 11.51 -10.90 -14.61
N LEU A 230 10.46 -10.11 -14.83
CA LEU A 230 9.09 -10.50 -14.46
C LEU A 230 8.53 -11.61 -15.36
N THR A 231 8.82 -11.60 -16.66
CA THR A 231 8.37 -12.64 -17.59
C THR A 231 9.16 -13.94 -17.44
N GLN A 232 10.47 -13.88 -17.16
CA GLN A 232 11.29 -15.07 -16.88
C GLN A 232 10.92 -15.78 -15.58
N ALA A 233 10.34 -15.06 -14.62
CA ALA A 233 9.84 -15.65 -13.37
C ALA A 233 8.50 -16.41 -13.54
N ALA A 234 7.88 -16.36 -14.73
CA ALA A 234 6.65 -17.08 -14.98
C ALA A 234 6.86 -18.60 -14.78
N PRO A 235 5.93 -19.30 -14.11
CA PRO A 235 6.03 -20.74 -13.97
C PRO A 235 6.03 -21.42 -15.35
N PRO A 236 6.83 -22.49 -15.53
CA PRO A 236 6.91 -23.20 -16.79
C PRO A 236 5.52 -23.71 -17.20
N GLN A 237 5.09 -23.38 -18.42
CA GLN A 237 3.76 -23.76 -18.90
C GLN A 237 3.71 -25.29 -19.09
N THR A 238 2.83 -25.95 -18.34
CA THR A 238 2.68 -27.41 -18.35
C THR A 238 1.95 -27.93 -19.58
N SER A 239 1.28 -27.05 -20.34
CA SER A 239 0.67 -27.36 -21.63
C SER A 239 1.50 -26.77 -22.78
N HIS A 240 2.13 -27.64 -23.57
CA HIS A 240 2.61 -27.31 -24.91
C HIS A 240 1.41 -27.17 -25.88
N ASP A 241 0.61 -26.11 -25.71
CA ASP A 241 -0.26 -25.68 -26.81
C ASP A 241 0.57 -24.73 -27.69
N ASP A 242 1.24 -25.29 -28.70
CA ASP A 242 2.09 -24.55 -29.67
C ASP A 242 1.34 -23.44 -30.42
N ARG A 243 0.01 -23.34 -30.25
CA ARG A 243 -0.82 -22.28 -30.83
C ARG A 243 -0.81 -21.00 -30.01
N LEU A 244 0.03 -20.94 -28.98
CA LEU A 244 0.13 -19.80 -28.12
C LEU A 244 1.48 -19.14 -28.11
N ILE A 245 1.47 -17.82 -28.31
CA ILE A 245 2.67 -17.01 -28.26
C ILE A 245 2.70 -16.34 -26.88
N PRO A 246 3.66 -16.69 -26.00
CA PRO A 246 3.76 -16.11 -24.67
C PRO A 246 4.21 -14.63 -24.72
N PRO A 247 4.18 -13.91 -23.58
CA PRO A 247 4.80 -12.59 -23.49
C PRO A 247 6.29 -12.66 -23.88
N GLY A 248 6.74 -11.78 -24.77
CA GLY A 248 8.14 -11.73 -25.23
C GLY A 248 8.31 -11.24 -26.67
N ASP A 249 7.29 -11.41 -27.50
CA ASP A 249 7.14 -10.75 -28.80
C ASP A 249 6.29 -9.46 -28.68
N ASP A 250 6.10 -8.72 -29.79
CA ASP A 250 5.32 -7.47 -29.83
C ASP A 250 3.87 -7.63 -29.31
N ALA A 251 3.30 -8.84 -29.43
CA ALA A 251 1.99 -9.18 -28.91
C ALA A 251 1.88 -10.69 -28.63
N ALA A 252 1.06 -11.06 -27.64
CA ALA A 252 0.68 -12.45 -27.46
C ALA A 252 -0.39 -12.88 -28.47
N GLY A 253 -0.25 -14.11 -28.96
CA GLY A 253 -1.23 -14.79 -29.78
C GLY A 253 -2.08 -15.71 -28.92
N LEU A 254 -3.39 -15.79 -29.20
CA LEU A 254 -4.31 -16.71 -28.53
C LEU A 254 -4.90 -17.69 -29.55
N ALA A 255 -5.07 -18.94 -29.14
CA ALA A 255 -5.88 -19.89 -29.90
C ALA A 255 -7.32 -19.36 -30.06
N PRO A 256 -8.02 -19.66 -31.17
CA PRO A 256 -9.42 -19.28 -31.33
C PRO A 256 -10.29 -19.75 -30.17
N LEU A 257 -11.10 -18.84 -29.63
CA LEU A 257 -12.07 -19.10 -28.56
C LEU A 257 -13.48 -19.15 -29.17
N ASP A 258 -14.32 -20.08 -28.71
CA ASP A 258 -15.68 -20.28 -29.23
C ASP A 258 -16.62 -19.15 -28.77
N PHE A 259 -16.51 -18.75 -27.50
CA PHE A 259 -17.27 -17.66 -26.90
C PHE A 259 -16.40 -16.88 -25.90
N PRO A 260 -15.59 -15.92 -26.38
CA PRO A 260 -14.71 -15.15 -25.52
C PRO A 260 -15.52 -14.25 -24.57
N VAL A 261 -15.15 -14.29 -23.30
CA VAL A 261 -15.66 -13.41 -22.24
C VAL A 261 -14.52 -12.52 -21.78
N ILE A 262 -14.78 -11.22 -21.70
CA ILE A 262 -13.74 -10.22 -21.48
C ILE A 262 -14.16 -9.33 -20.31
N THR A 263 -13.24 -9.09 -19.38
CA THR A 263 -13.42 -8.15 -18.27
C THR A 263 -12.16 -7.35 -18.00
N THR A 264 -12.30 -6.24 -17.28
CA THR A 264 -11.21 -5.40 -16.79
C THR A 264 -11.51 -4.91 -15.39
N ASP A 265 -10.47 -4.82 -14.56
CA ASP A 265 -10.54 -4.31 -13.20
C ASP A 265 -9.30 -3.46 -12.90
N THR A 266 -9.36 -2.60 -11.88
CA THR A 266 -8.24 -1.76 -11.45
C THR A 266 -8.02 -1.88 -9.96
N GLN A 267 -6.75 -2.07 -9.57
CA GLN A 267 -6.32 -2.07 -8.19
C GLN A 267 -5.34 -0.92 -7.98
N ARG A 268 -5.72 0.04 -7.13
CA ARG A 268 -4.97 1.30 -6.93
C ARG A 268 -4.68 1.54 -5.46
N GLU A 269 -3.43 1.81 -5.15
CA GLU A 269 -3.00 2.19 -3.81
C GLU A 269 -3.66 3.51 -3.37
N GLY A 270 -4.27 3.48 -2.18
CA GLY A 270 -5.03 4.57 -1.61
C GLY A 270 -6.50 4.64 -2.02
N THR A 271 -6.94 3.74 -2.91
CA THR A 271 -8.36 3.57 -3.25
C THR A 271 -8.84 2.18 -2.86
N HIS A 272 -8.21 1.14 -3.42
CA HIS A 272 -8.62 -0.26 -3.24
C HIS A 272 -7.83 -0.95 -2.11
N PHE A 273 -6.58 -0.55 -1.92
CA PHE A 273 -5.72 -1.09 -0.86
C PHE A 273 -4.71 -0.06 -0.35
N GLN A 274 -4.06 -0.36 0.77
CA GLN A 274 -2.85 0.35 1.20
C GLN A 274 -1.68 -0.63 1.18
N ALA A 275 -0.57 -0.29 0.52
CA ALA A 275 0.58 -1.20 0.42
C ALA A 275 1.13 -1.58 1.81
N ALA A 276 0.97 -0.68 2.80
CA ALA A 276 1.38 -0.93 4.18
C ALA A 276 0.59 -2.03 4.91
N TRP A 277 -0.60 -2.41 4.43
CA TRP A 277 -1.43 -3.47 5.03
C TRP A 277 -1.14 -4.86 4.46
N LEU A 278 -0.46 -4.93 3.31
CA LEU A 278 -0.35 -6.14 2.50
C LEU A 278 1.11 -6.55 2.34
N ALA A 279 1.36 -7.86 2.40
CA ALA A 279 2.56 -8.39 1.79
C ALA A 279 2.49 -8.16 0.26
N PRO A 280 3.61 -7.84 -0.40
CA PRO A 280 3.64 -7.63 -1.86
C PRO A 280 2.99 -8.76 -2.67
N GLU A 281 3.21 -10.02 -2.29
CA GLU A 281 2.57 -11.18 -2.92
C GLU A 281 1.05 -11.11 -2.85
N THR A 282 0.51 -10.72 -1.69
CA THR A 282 -0.93 -10.59 -1.49
C THR A 282 -1.53 -9.50 -2.39
N ILE A 283 -0.79 -8.43 -2.71
CA ILE A 283 -1.27 -7.41 -3.66
C ILE A 283 -1.49 -8.02 -5.04
N GLY A 284 -0.50 -8.76 -5.56
CA GLY A 284 -0.61 -9.42 -6.85
C GLY A 284 -1.70 -10.48 -6.88
N ALA A 285 -1.77 -11.33 -5.85
CA ALA A 285 -2.79 -12.37 -5.75
C ALA A 285 -4.21 -11.80 -5.67
N ARG A 286 -4.41 -10.76 -4.84
CA ARG A 286 -5.69 -10.05 -4.72
C ARG A 286 -6.12 -9.48 -6.06
N ALA A 287 -5.23 -8.81 -6.77
CA ALA A 287 -5.54 -8.21 -8.06
C ALA A 287 -6.06 -9.24 -9.08
N VAL A 288 -5.44 -10.42 -9.14
CA VAL A 288 -5.94 -11.53 -9.97
C VAL A 288 -7.31 -12.01 -9.53
N GLU A 289 -7.49 -12.29 -8.24
CA GLU A 289 -8.77 -12.83 -7.72
C GLU A 289 -9.94 -11.89 -7.96
N VAL A 290 -9.73 -10.59 -7.76
CA VAL A 290 -10.75 -9.57 -8.02
C VAL A 290 -11.12 -9.56 -9.50
N THR A 291 -10.15 -9.44 -10.42
CA THR A 291 -10.44 -9.43 -11.85
C THR A 291 -11.10 -10.72 -12.34
N LEU A 292 -10.69 -11.87 -11.79
CA LEU A 292 -11.26 -13.16 -12.18
C LEU A 292 -12.64 -13.42 -11.57
N SER A 293 -13.07 -12.66 -10.56
CA SER A 293 -14.43 -12.75 -9.99
C SER A 293 -15.52 -12.55 -11.04
N ASP A 294 -15.34 -11.57 -11.94
CA ASP A 294 -16.24 -11.33 -13.08
C ASP A 294 -16.34 -12.53 -14.04
N LEU A 295 -15.20 -13.19 -14.29
CA LEU A 295 -15.18 -14.40 -15.12
C LEU A 295 -15.88 -15.56 -14.42
N ALA A 296 -15.71 -15.71 -13.10
CA ALA A 296 -16.43 -16.69 -12.30
C ALA A 296 -17.94 -16.42 -12.35
N ALA A 297 -18.35 -15.16 -12.15
CA ALA A 297 -19.74 -14.72 -12.26
C ALA A 297 -20.34 -14.94 -13.65
N SER A 298 -19.50 -15.03 -14.69
CA SER A 298 -19.88 -15.32 -16.08
C SER A 298 -19.79 -16.81 -16.46
N TYR A 299 -19.43 -17.68 -15.52
CA TYR A 299 -19.12 -19.10 -15.73
C TYR A 299 -18.05 -19.34 -16.81
N ALA A 300 -17.16 -18.37 -17.01
CA ALA A 300 -16.12 -18.42 -18.02
C ALA A 300 -14.84 -19.03 -17.43
N ARG A 301 -14.27 -20.02 -18.11
CA ARG A 301 -12.96 -20.56 -17.72
C ARG A 301 -11.88 -19.53 -18.05
N PRO A 302 -11.03 -19.09 -17.11
CA PRO A 302 -9.94 -18.18 -17.42
C PRO A 302 -9.01 -18.73 -18.50
N VAL A 303 -8.54 -17.84 -19.38
CA VAL A 303 -7.60 -18.19 -20.47
C VAL A 303 -6.33 -17.36 -20.37
N SER A 304 -6.45 -16.04 -20.26
CA SER A 304 -5.29 -15.15 -20.22
C SER A 304 -5.60 -13.86 -19.46
N LEU A 305 -4.62 -13.35 -18.73
CA LEU A 305 -4.67 -12.07 -18.01
C LEU A 305 -3.56 -11.15 -18.54
N PHE A 306 -3.82 -9.86 -18.59
CA PHE A 306 -2.88 -8.82 -18.99
C PHE A 306 -2.81 -7.75 -17.89
N VAL A 307 -1.63 -7.18 -17.66
CA VAL A 307 -1.40 -6.25 -16.54
C VAL A 307 -0.68 -5.01 -17.01
N ASN A 308 -1.33 -3.85 -16.85
CA ASN A 308 -0.67 -2.56 -16.94
C ASN A 308 -0.31 -2.10 -15.54
N LEU A 309 1.00 -1.98 -15.28
CA LEU A 309 1.57 -1.72 -13.98
C LEU A 309 2.04 -0.26 -13.88
N GLY A 310 1.40 0.52 -13.03
CA GLY A 310 1.87 1.85 -12.64
C GLY A 310 2.76 1.76 -11.41
N LEU A 311 4.01 2.21 -11.53
CA LEU A 311 5.02 2.07 -10.48
C LEU A 311 5.56 3.41 -9.98
N PRO A 312 5.55 3.66 -8.65
CA PRO A 312 6.37 4.70 -8.04
C PRO A 312 7.85 4.48 -8.35
N ALA A 313 8.63 5.54 -8.59
CA ALA A 313 10.06 5.39 -8.87
C ALA A 313 10.86 4.76 -7.72
N ALA A 314 10.39 4.92 -6.48
CA ALA A 314 11.06 4.40 -5.29
C ALA A 314 10.66 2.96 -4.92
N ILE A 315 9.74 2.31 -5.64
CA ILE A 315 9.42 0.90 -5.36
C ILE A 315 10.57 0.02 -5.84
N SER A 316 11.02 -0.92 -5.02
CA SER A 316 12.15 -1.78 -5.38
C SER A 316 11.74 -2.89 -6.34
N GLU A 317 12.68 -3.30 -7.20
CA GLU A 317 12.51 -4.46 -8.09
C GLU A 317 12.19 -5.74 -7.32
N THR A 318 12.73 -5.91 -6.11
CA THR A 318 12.36 -7.01 -5.21
C THR A 318 10.89 -6.98 -4.83
N THR A 319 10.35 -5.80 -4.49
CA THR A 319 8.92 -5.65 -4.17
C THR A 319 8.06 -5.95 -5.39
N ILE A 320 8.44 -5.42 -6.56
CA ILE A 320 7.72 -5.66 -7.83
C ILE A 320 7.73 -7.16 -8.18
N SER A 321 8.88 -7.82 -8.06
CA SER A 321 9.02 -9.26 -8.31
C SER A 321 8.15 -10.09 -7.38
N ARG A 322 8.04 -9.69 -6.10
CA ARG A 322 7.16 -10.36 -5.13
C ARG A 322 5.67 -10.15 -5.46
N ILE A 323 5.27 -8.98 -5.96
CA ILE A 323 3.92 -8.76 -6.48
C ILE A 323 3.64 -9.74 -7.62
N TYR A 324 4.54 -9.84 -8.60
CA TYR A 324 4.38 -10.77 -9.71
C TYR A 324 4.38 -12.23 -9.29
N ARG A 325 5.16 -12.61 -8.27
CA ARG A 325 5.09 -13.95 -7.69
C ARG A 325 3.68 -14.30 -7.20
N GLY A 326 3.07 -13.42 -6.40
CA GLY A 326 1.70 -13.65 -5.93
C GLY A 326 0.66 -13.65 -7.05
N LEU A 327 0.88 -12.83 -8.10
CA LEU A 327 0.08 -12.87 -9.32
C LEU A 327 0.18 -14.23 -10.03
N TYR A 328 1.39 -14.76 -10.22
CA TYR A 328 1.59 -16.07 -10.85
C TYR A 328 0.99 -17.21 -10.03
N GLU A 329 1.16 -17.19 -8.70
CA GLU A 329 0.54 -18.15 -7.78
C GLU A 329 -0.99 -18.13 -7.88
N ALA A 330 -1.60 -16.96 -8.07
CA ALA A 330 -3.04 -16.84 -8.28
C ALA A 330 -3.49 -17.32 -9.67
N LEU A 331 -2.74 -17.00 -10.72
CA LEU A 331 -3.01 -17.47 -12.08
C LEU A 331 -2.96 -19.00 -12.18
N GLU A 332 -1.95 -19.63 -11.57
CA GLU A 332 -1.77 -21.08 -11.56
C GLU A 332 -2.96 -21.81 -10.93
N ARG A 333 -3.51 -21.28 -9.83
CA ARG A 333 -4.72 -21.84 -9.17
C ARG A 333 -5.92 -21.93 -10.09
N HIS A 334 -6.00 -21.09 -11.13
CA HIS A 334 -7.11 -21.02 -12.06
C HIS A 334 -6.76 -21.54 -13.47
N ALA A 335 -5.58 -22.14 -13.63
CA ALA A 335 -5.02 -22.53 -14.94
C ALA A 335 -5.07 -21.39 -15.97
N CYS A 336 -4.90 -20.16 -15.49
CA CYS A 336 -4.80 -18.95 -16.28
C CYS A 336 -3.32 -18.61 -16.48
N ARG A 337 -2.99 -17.82 -17.51
CA ARG A 337 -1.62 -17.35 -17.75
C ARG A 337 -1.56 -15.85 -17.90
N LEU A 338 -0.36 -15.30 -17.76
CA LEU A 338 -0.08 -13.94 -18.17
C LEU A 338 0.10 -13.90 -19.70
N GLY A 339 -0.72 -13.09 -20.36
CA GLY A 339 -0.67 -12.82 -21.80
C GLY A 339 0.18 -11.60 -22.17
N GLY A 340 0.47 -10.71 -21.21
CA GLY A 340 1.33 -9.55 -21.45
C GLY A 340 0.96 -8.39 -20.56
N GLY A 341 1.43 -7.20 -20.93
CA GLY A 341 1.22 -6.01 -20.11
C GLY A 341 2.10 -4.84 -20.52
N ASN A 342 2.06 -3.81 -19.69
CA ASN A 342 2.90 -2.63 -19.80
C ASN A 342 3.41 -2.21 -18.42
N ILE A 343 4.57 -1.56 -18.36
CA ILE A 343 5.05 -0.92 -17.15
C ILE A 343 5.18 0.57 -17.42
N ALA A 344 4.72 1.41 -16.49
CA ALA A 344 4.87 2.85 -16.60
C ALA A 344 5.14 3.46 -15.23
N ARG A 345 5.85 4.60 -15.23
CA ARG A 345 6.01 5.39 -14.02
C ARG A 345 4.68 6.01 -13.61
N ALA A 346 4.35 5.92 -12.33
CA ALA A 346 3.17 6.50 -11.72
C ALA A 346 3.50 7.11 -10.35
N GLU A 347 2.60 7.92 -9.80
CA GLU A 347 2.77 8.47 -8.45
C GLU A 347 2.53 7.42 -7.35
N ARG A 348 1.62 6.48 -7.62
CA ARG A 348 1.22 5.41 -6.70
C ARG A 348 1.22 4.06 -7.43
N LEU A 349 1.30 2.98 -6.66
CA LEU A 349 1.19 1.64 -7.22
C LEU A 349 -0.23 1.42 -7.78
N SER A 350 -0.32 1.01 -9.04
CA SER A 350 -1.57 0.58 -9.67
C SER A 350 -1.37 -0.64 -10.55
N LEU A 351 -2.38 -1.50 -10.58
CA LEU A 351 -2.49 -2.63 -11.47
C LEU A 351 -3.81 -2.49 -12.21
N ASP A 352 -3.77 -2.15 -13.49
CA ASP A 352 -4.95 -2.18 -14.36
C ASP A 352 -4.91 -3.51 -15.11
N LEU A 353 -5.90 -4.36 -14.86
CA LEU A 353 -5.93 -5.74 -15.32
C LEU A 353 -7.01 -5.93 -16.39
N PHE A 354 -6.71 -6.82 -17.32
CA PHE A 354 -7.63 -7.22 -18.38
C PHE A 354 -7.58 -8.73 -18.51
N ALA A 355 -8.73 -9.39 -18.43
CA ALA A 355 -8.83 -10.85 -18.48
C ALA A 355 -9.70 -11.32 -19.63
N ILE A 356 -9.27 -12.41 -20.26
CA ILE A 356 -10.03 -13.16 -21.25
C ILE A 356 -10.31 -14.54 -20.68
N GLY A 357 -11.58 -14.96 -20.75
CA GLY A 357 -12.05 -16.30 -20.47
C GLY A 357 -12.76 -16.93 -21.66
N GLU A 358 -12.93 -18.24 -21.63
CA GLU A 358 -13.78 -19.02 -22.53
C GLU A 358 -15.11 -19.29 -21.83
N GLY A 359 -16.18 -18.65 -22.31
CA GLY A 359 -17.53 -18.83 -21.79
C GLY A 359 -18.28 -19.95 -22.49
N GLN A 360 -19.50 -20.20 -22.02
CA GLN A 360 -20.40 -21.18 -22.64
C GLN A 360 -21.71 -20.51 -23.02
N ARG A 361 -21.95 -20.33 -24.33
CA ARG A 361 -23.12 -19.59 -24.84
C ARG A 361 -24.46 -20.10 -24.33
N ARG A 362 -24.57 -21.40 -24.01
CA ARG A 362 -25.82 -22.04 -23.55
C ARG A 362 -26.17 -21.74 -22.10
N CYS A 363 -25.18 -21.49 -21.24
CA CYS A 363 -25.38 -21.27 -19.81
C CYS A 363 -24.80 -19.93 -19.31
N PHE A 364 -24.37 -19.05 -20.22
CA PHE A 364 -23.89 -17.72 -19.86
C PHE A 364 -24.95 -16.98 -19.02
N PRO A 365 -24.64 -16.66 -17.75
CA PRO A 365 -25.60 -16.06 -16.85
C PRO A 365 -25.79 -14.58 -17.19
N ARG A 366 -27.00 -14.07 -16.96
CA ARG A 366 -27.35 -12.67 -17.20
C ARG A 366 -28.06 -12.08 -15.99
N ARG A 367 -27.70 -10.85 -15.66
CA ARG A 367 -28.42 -10.04 -14.65
C ARG A 367 -29.90 -9.85 -15.00
N SER A 368 -30.28 -9.99 -16.27
CA SER A 368 -31.65 -9.85 -16.80
C SER A 368 -32.49 -11.14 -16.80
N ALA A 369 -32.00 -12.22 -16.19
CA ALA A 369 -32.66 -13.52 -16.22
C ALA A 369 -33.48 -13.85 -14.95
N ALA A 370 -33.51 -12.98 -13.95
CA ALA A 370 -34.33 -13.18 -12.76
C ALA A 370 -35.82 -13.01 -13.10
N ARG A 371 -36.68 -13.75 -12.40
CA ARG A 371 -38.13 -13.75 -12.63
C ARG A 371 -38.90 -13.49 -11.33
N PRO A 372 -40.09 -12.89 -11.39
CA PRO A 372 -40.98 -12.86 -10.23
C PRO A 372 -41.22 -14.27 -9.67
N GLY A 373 -41.02 -14.43 -8.36
CA GLY A 373 -41.10 -15.71 -7.66
C GLY A 373 -39.75 -16.31 -7.29
N ASP A 374 -38.69 -16.02 -8.06
CA ASP A 374 -37.34 -16.53 -7.78
C ASP A 374 -36.85 -16.07 -6.39
N GLY A 375 -36.19 -16.97 -5.67
CA GLY A 375 -35.38 -16.59 -4.52
C GLY A 375 -34.08 -15.91 -5.00
N LEU A 376 -33.58 -14.97 -4.19
CA LEU A 376 -32.26 -14.38 -4.36
C LEU A 376 -31.31 -14.98 -3.32
N PHE A 377 -30.16 -15.48 -3.77
CA PHE A 377 -29.22 -16.25 -2.97
C PHE A 377 -27.79 -15.75 -3.17
N THR A 378 -26.96 -15.92 -2.15
CA THR A 378 -25.50 -15.70 -2.21
C THR A 378 -24.77 -17.02 -1.98
N THR A 379 -23.53 -17.15 -2.47
CA THR A 379 -22.68 -18.34 -2.29
C THR A 379 -21.96 -18.42 -0.93
N GLY A 380 -22.03 -17.35 -0.14
CA GLY A 380 -21.39 -17.26 1.17
C GLY A 380 -21.91 -16.10 2.01
N PRO A 381 -21.44 -15.96 3.26
CA PRO A 381 -21.74 -14.80 4.09
C PRO A 381 -21.23 -13.52 3.41
N LEU A 382 -21.92 -12.41 3.68
CA LEU A 382 -21.59 -11.07 3.14
C LEU A 382 -21.24 -10.12 4.28
N GLY A 383 -20.66 -8.97 3.95
CA GLY A 383 -20.25 -7.93 4.89
C GLY A 383 -18.94 -8.22 5.63
N LEU A 384 -18.29 -9.36 5.34
CA LEU A 384 -17.05 -9.75 6.04
C LEU A 384 -15.88 -8.88 5.61
N ALA A 385 -15.75 -8.64 4.30
CA ALA A 385 -14.69 -7.79 3.75
C ALA A 385 -14.81 -6.35 4.27
N ARG A 386 -16.03 -5.81 4.36
CA ARG A 386 -16.28 -4.48 4.92
C ARG A 386 -15.82 -4.36 6.37
N CYS A 387 -16.16 -5.32 7.22
CA CYS A 387 -15.69 -5.31 8.60
C CYS A 387 -14.17 -5.57 8.71
N GLY A 388 -13.59 -6.37 7.80
CA GLY A 388 -12.15 -6.53 7.67
C GLY A 388 -11.41 -5.23 7.40
N LEU A 389 -11.93 -4.41 6.47
CA LEU A 389 -11.42 -3.07 6.22
C LEU A 389 -11.51 -2.17 7.45
N LEU A 390 -12.65 -2.16 8.14
CA LEU A 390 -12.83 -1.36 9.35
C LEU A 390 -11.89 -1.81 10.47
N ALA A 391 -11.66 -3.12 10.62
CA ALA A 391 -10.70 -3.67 11.57
C ALA A 391 -9.28 -3.19 11.27
N LEU A 392 -8.84 -3.25 9.99
CA LEU A 392 -7.54 -2.73 9.57
C LEU A 392 -7.37 -1.23 9.85
N GLN A 393 -8.39 -0.43 9.52
CA GLN A 393 -8.36 1.02 9.74
C GLN A 393 -8.28 1.37 11.23
N ARG A 394 -8.88 0.55 12.09
CA ARG A 394 -8.85 0.71 13.56
C ARG A 394 -7.62 0.09 14.22
N GLY A 395 -6.83 -0.69 13.48
CA GLY A 395 -5.73 -1.50 14.05
C GLY A 395 -6.24 -2.61 14.99
N ASP A 396 -7.42 -3.15 14.71
CA ASP A 396 -8.04 -4.20 15.51
C ASP A 396 -7.65 -5.59 15.01
N GLU A 397 -6.80 -6.28 15.77
CA GLU A 397 -6.25 -7.60 15.41
C GLU A 397 -7.11 -8.78 15.90
N ARG A 398 -8.21 -8.52 16.62
CA ARG A 398 -9.03 -9.57 17.26
C ARG A 398 -9.86 -10.40 16.28
N PHE A 399 -10.05 -9.91 15.05
CA PHE A 399 -10.88 -10.53 14.02
C PHE A 399 -10.07 -10.87 12.77
N PRO A 400 -9.08 -11.78 12.86
CA PRO A 400 -8.16 -12.08 11.76
C PRO A 400 -8.86 -12.62 10.51
N ASP A 401 -9.97 -13.35 10.66
CA ASP A 401 -10.73 -13.89 9.52
C ASP A 401 -11.45 -12.80 8.73
N LEU A 402 -11.98 -11.76 9.38
CA LEU A 402 -12.56 -10.60 8.70
C LEU A 402 -11.49 -9.85 7.91
N VAL A 403 -10.34 -9.59 8.55
CA VAL A 403 -9.18 -8.95 7.90
C VAL A 403 -8.73 -9.77 6.69
N ARG A 404 -8.64 -11.10 6.84
CA ARG A 404 -8.30 -12.00 5.73
C ARG A 404 -9.30 -11.92 4.59
N ARG A 405 -10.60 -11.86 4.85
CA ARG A 405 -11.64 -11.73 3.81
C ARG A 405 -11.47 -10.49 2.96
N PHE A 406 -11.07 -9.37 3.57
CA PHE A 406 -10.73 -8.16 2.82
C PHE A 406 -9.41 -8.31 2.06
N LEU A 407 -8.33 -8.76 2.70
CA LEU A 407 -6.99 -8.77 2.10
C LEU A 407 -6.82 -9.85 1.01
N GLN A 408 -7.53 -10.96 1.11
CA GLN A 408 -7.41 -12.14 0.26
C GLN A 408 -8.79 -12.61 -0.23
N PRO A 409 -9.47 -11.83 -1.11
CA PRO A 409 -10.70 -12.28 -1.73
C PRO A 409 -10.45 -13.49 -2.63
N ARG A 410 -11.53 -14.21 -2.98
CA ARG A 410 -11.45 -15.41 -3.82
C ARG A 410 -12.56 -15.41 -4.86
N ALA A 411 -12.20 -15.48 -6.13
CA ALA A 411 -13.13 -15.74 -7.22
C ALA A 411 -13.79 -17.11 -7.04
N ARG A 412 -15.13 -17.12 -6.96
CA ARG A 412 -15.93 -18.31 -6.65
C ARG A 412 -16.15 -19.23 -7.87
N PHE A 413 -15.08 -19.62 -8.57
CA PHE A 413 -15.16 -20.61 -9.66
C PHE A 413 -15.69 -21.97 -9.18
N ASP A 414 -15.48 -22.29 -7.91
CA ASP A 414 -16.05 -23.47 -7.26
C ASP A 414 -17.59 -23.43 -7.29
N ALA A 415 -18.19 -22.30 -6.92
CA ALA A 415 -19.63 -22.13 -6.97
C ALA A 415 -20.16 -21.94 -8.40
N ALA A 416 -19.43 -21.19 -9.23
CA ALA A 416 -19.77 -20.97 -10.64
C ALA A 416 -19.99 -22.29 -11.40
N ALA A 417 -19.09 -23.27 -11.21
CA ALA A 417 -19.21 -24.57 -11.84
C ALA A 417 -20.51 -25.31 -11.44
N VAL A 418 -20.88 -25.24 -10.16
CA VAL A 418 -22.13 -25.84 -9.65
C VAL A 418 -23.34 -25.13 -10.24
N LEU A 419 -23.38 -23.80 -10.20
CA LEU A 419 -24.50 -23.01 -10.70
C LEU A 419 -24.72 -23.22 -12.21
N ALA A 420 -23.62 -23.26 -12.99
CA ALA A 420 -23.65 -23.55 -14.42
C ALA A 420 -24.20 -24.95 -14.71
N ALA A 421 -23.71 -25.98 -14.00
CA ALA A 421 -24.14 -27.37 -14.18
C ALA A 421 -25.63 -27.57 -13.86
N HIS A 422 -26.20 -26.76 -12.96
CA HIS A 422 -27.61 -26.80 -12.59
C HIS A 422 -28.48 -25.85 -13.40
N GLY A 423 -27.92 -25.13 -14.38
CA GLY A 423 -28.68 -24.26 -15.28
C GLY A 423 -29.20 -22.97 -14.64
N VAL A 424 -28.51 -22.43 -13.64
CA VAL A 424 -28.85 -21.12 -13.05
C VAL A 424 -28.47 -20.02 -14.04
N GLN A 425 -29.48 -19.30 -14.56
CA GLN A 425 -29.29 -18.33 -15.64
C GLN A 425 -29.10 -16.89 -15.17
N CYS A 426 -29.33 -16.58 -13.89
CA CYS A 426 -29.15 -15.25 -13.33
C CYS A 426 -28.08 -15.29 -12.24
N ALA A 427 -26.93 -14.70 -12.52
CA ALA A 427 -25.83 -14.55 -11.56
C ALA A 427 -25.02 -13.28 -11.86
N MET A 428 -24.35 -12.78 -10.82
CA MET A 428 -23.25 -11.81 -10.86
C MET A 428 -22.41 -11.97 -9.59
N ASP A 429 -21.26 -11.33 -9.49
CA ASP A 429 -20.52 -11.24 -8.24
C ASP A 429 -21.02 -10.09 -7.34
N VAL A 430 -20.60 -10.11 -6.07
CA VAL A 430 -20.91 -9.08 -5.07
C VAL A 430 -19.67 -8.24 -4.79
N SER A 431 -19.56 -7.10 -5.48
CA SER A 431 -18.45 -6.15 -5.36
C SER A 431 -18.87 -4.84 -4.69
N ASP A 432 -20.12 -4.40 -4.86
CA ASP A 432 -20.65 -3.11 -4.37
C ASP A 432 -21.59 -3.28 -3.15
N GLY A 433 -21.68 -4.52 -2.66
CA GLY A 433 -22.58 -4.93 -1.58
C GLY A 433 -23.95 -5.35 -2.08
N LEU A 434 -24.68 -6.09 -1.23
CA LEU A 434 -25.92 -6.77 -1.62
C LEU A 434 -26.95 -5.80 -2.23
N ALA A 435 -27.12 -4.60 -1.68
CA ALA A 435 -28.09 -3.64 -2.19
C ALA A 435 -27.68 -3.07 -3.56
N GLY A 436 -26.40 -2.75 -3.74
CA GLY A 436 -25.87 -2.27 -5.03
C GLY A 436 -26.10 -3.30 -6.14
N ASP A 437 -25.63 -4.53 -5.90
CA ASP A 437 -25.64 -5.59 -6.91
C ASP A 437 -27.05 -6.16 -7.16
N ALA A 438 -27.88 -6.28 -6.11
CA ALA A 438 -29.30 -6.61 -6.30
C ALA A 438 -30.03 -5.54 -7.11
N THR A 439 -29.67 -4.25 -6.99
CA THR A 439 -30.26 -3.19 -7.83
C THR A 439 -29.95 -3.42 -9.31
N HIS A 440 -28.74 -3.87 -9.64
CA HIS A 440 -28.36 -4.21 -11.02
C HIS A 440 -29.22 -5.36 -11.57
N ILE A 441 -29.41 -6.44 -10.81
CA ILE A 441 -30.30 -7.55 -11.19
C ILE A 441 -31.75 -7.06 -11.35
N ALA A 442 -32.27 -6.34 -10.36
CA ALA A 442 -33.65 -5.86 -10.33
C ALA A 442 -33.98 -5.02 -11.57
N ARG A 443 -33.11 -4.05 -11.89
CA ARG A 443 -33.26 -3.19 -13.07
C ARG A 443 -33.14 -3.97 -14.37
N ALA A 444 -32.13 -4.82 -14.50
CA ALA A 444 -31.90 -5.59 -15.72
C ALA A 444 -33.02 -6.59 -16.01
N SER A 445 -33.64 -7.14 -14.96
CA SER A 445 -34.73 -8.13 -15.06
C SER A 445 -36.13 -7.51 -15.02
N THR A 446 -36.25 -6.19 -14.80
CA THR A 446 -37.54 -5.51 -14.55
C THR A 446 -38.35 -6.20 -13.44
N VAL A 447 -37.73 -6.39 -12.28
CA VAL A 447 -38.35 -6.96 -11.07
C VAL A 447 -38.11 -6.05 -9.87
N THR A 448 -38.89 -6.25 -8.81
CA THR A 448 -38.60 -5.65 -7.50
C THR A 448 -38.01 -6.72 -6.60
N ILE A 449 -36.85 -6.49 -6.01
CA ILE A 449 -36.23 -7.43 -5.08
C ILE A 449 -36.51 -6.98 -3.64
N ALA A 450 -37.20 -7.82 -2.88
CA ALA A 450 -37.34 -7.64 -1.44
C ALA A 450 -36.17 -8.30 -0.73
N LEU A 451 -35.29 -7.50 -0.14
CA LEU A 451 -34.09 -7.99 0.54
C LEU A 451 -34.40 -8.50 1.96
N ASP A 452 -33.63 -9.48 2.39
CA ASP A 452 -33.56 -10.01 3.75
C ASP A 452 -32.09 -10.40 4.06
N PRO A 453 -31.28 -9.48 4.58
CA PRO A 453 -29.87 -9.74 4.88
C PRO A 453 -29.66 -10.61 6.13
N SER A 454 -30.72 -10.94 6.88
CA SER A 454 -30.61 -11.51 8.23
C SER A 454 -29.87 -12.83 8.29
N THR A 455 -29.92 -13.65 7.22
CA THR A 455 -29.24 -14.94 7.15
C THR A 455 -27.76 -14.78 6.79
N ALA A 456 -27.43 -13.90 5.85
CA ALA A 456 -26.04 -13.58 5.51
C ALA A 456 -25.31 -12.89 6.68
N ALA A 457 -26.04 -12.13 7.50
CA ALA A 457 -25.55 -11.43 8.68
C ALA A 457 -25.30 -12.33 9.91
N ARG A 458 -25.35 -13.67 9.80
CA ARG A 458 -25.21 -14.60 10.94
C ARG A 458 -23.79 -15.02 11.25
N HIS A 459 -22.81 -14.61 10.43
CA HIS A 459 -21.42 -15.00 10.66
C HIS A 459 -20.96 -14.57 12.07
N PRO A 460 -20.39 -15.47 12.90
CA PRO A 460 -20.06 -15.16 14.29
C PRO A 460 -19.14 -13.95 14.44
N ASP A 461 -18.06 -13.90 13.65
CA ASP A 461 -17.10 -12.80 13.72
C ASP A 461 -17.69 -11.46 13.27
N LEU A 462 -18.59 -11.49 12.28
CA LEU A 462 -19.29 -10.28 11.83
C LEU A 462 -20.14 -9.72 12.97
N ARG A 463 -20.93 -10.58 13.63
CA ARG A 463 -21.77 -10.17 14.76
C ARG A 463 -20.94 -9.65 15.92
N ALA A 464 -19.91 -10.38 16.32
CA ALA A 464 -19.04 -9.97 17.41
C ALA A 464 -18.36 -8.61 17.13
N PHE A 465 -17.83 -8.39 15.93
CA PHE A 465 -17.23 -7.11 15.56
C PHE A 465 -18.26 -5.97 15.56
N CYS A 466 -19.45 -6.22 15.00
CA CYS A 466 -20.53 -5.24 14.94
C CYS A 466 -21.06 -4.89 16.34
N ASP A 467 -21.25 -5.87 17.21
CA ASP A 467 -21.75 -5.68 18.58
C ASP A 467 -20.80 -4.79 19.39
N GLU A 468 -19.49 -5.06 19.32
CA GLU A 468 -18.47 -4.23 19.97
C GLU A 468 -18.38 -2.81 19.37
N GLY A 469 -18.48 -2.72 18.05
CA GLY A 469 -18.42 -1.46 17.30
C GLY A 469 -19.72 -0.64 17.32
N ARG A 470 -20.80 -1.16 17.90
CA ARG A 470 -22.17 -0.63 17.80
C ARG A 470 -22.60 -0.37 16.35
N LEU A 471 -22.28 -1.31 15.47
CA LEU A 471 -22.65 -1.32 14.06
C LEU A 471 -23.77 -2.35 13.83
N SER A 472 -24.55 -2.21 12.75
CA SER A 472 -25.51 -3.24 12.34
C SER A 472 -24.84 -4.27 11.41
N PRO A 473 -24.85 -5.58 11.74
CA PRO A 473 -24.43 -6.64 10.82
C PRO A 473 -25.18 -6.62 9.49
N GLU A 474 -26.49 -6.36 9.54
CA GLU A 474 -27.37 -6.30 8.37
C GLU A 474 -27.02 -5.12 7.46
N GLU A 475 -26.68 -3.95 8.02
CA GLU A 475 -26.16 -2.83 7.23
C GLU A 475 -24.83 -3.18 6.56
N MET A 476 -23.90 -3.83 7.28
CA MET A 476 -22.62 -4.26 6.69
C MET A 476 -22.83 -5.24 5.52
N VAL A 477 -23.84 -6.11 5.57
CA VAL A 477 -24.22 -6.98 4.44
C VAL A 477 -24.79 -6.18 3.27
N LEU A 478 -25.64 -5.18 3.55
CA LEU A 478 -26.35 -4.43 2.52
C LEU A 478 -25.42 -3.50 1.72
N ILE A 479 -24.52 -2.80 2.39
CA ILE A 479 -23.66 -1.77 1.78
C ILE A 479 -22.16 -2.12 1.74
N GLY A 480 -21.76 -3.22 2.39
CA GLY A 480 -20.37 -3.67 2.38
C GLY A 480 -20.03 -4.32 1.05
N GLY A 481 -19.06 -3.74 0.34
CA GLY A 481 -18.52 -4.29 -0.90
C GLY A 481 -17.31 -5.20 -0.71
N GLU A 482 -16.75 -5.64 -1.84
CA GLU A 482 -15.55 -6.48 -1.94
C GLU A 482 -15.63 -7.86 -1.27
N ASP A 483 -16.83 -8.44 -1.11
CA ASP A 483 -16.96 -9.82 -0.63
C ASP A 483 -16.60 -10.86 -1.72
N TYR A 484 -16.86 -10.54 -2.99
CA TYR A 484 -16.61 -11.39 -4.18
C TYR A 484 -17.26 -12.78 -4.11
N GLU A 485 -18.33 -12.89 -3.35
CA GLU A 485 -19.29 -13.99 -3.44
C GLU A 485 -20.16 -13.84 -4.71
N LEU A 486 -20.84 -14.88 -5.16
CA LEU A 486 -21.81 -14.79 -6.26
C LEU A 486 -23.22 -14.55 -5.73
N LEU A 487 -23.91 -13.56 -6.28
CA LEU A 487 -25.33 -13.30 -6.12
C LEU A 487 -26.10 -13.90 -7.30
N PHE A 488 -27.07 -14.75 -7.03
CA PHE A 488 -27.84 -15.43 -8.08
C PHE A 488 -29.32 -15.55 -7.76
N ALA A 489 -30.14 -15.61 -8.80
CA ALA A 489 -31.59 -15.77 -8.68
C ALA A 489 -32.04 -17.08 -9.36
N CYS A 490 -32.86 -17.85 -8.64
CA CYS A 490 -33.44 -19.09 -9.16
C CYS A 490 -34.71 -19.51 -8.39
N PRO A 491 -35.52 -20.44 -8.92
CA PRO A 491 -36.62 -21.04 -8.17
C PRO A 491 -36.14 -21.77 -6.91
N ASP A 492 -36.94 -21.73 -5.85
CA ASP A 492 -36.60 -22.33 -4.56
C ASP A 492 -36.27 -23.83 -4.66
N ASP A 493 -36.96 -24.58 -5.52
CA ASP A 493 -36.70 -26.01 -5.72
C ASP A 493 -35.37 -26.28 -6.44
N GLN A 494 -34.95 -25.37 -7.33
CA GLN A 494 -33.62 -25.42 -7.94
C GLN A 494 -32.54 -25.15 -6.89
N PHE A 495 -32.74 -24.16 -6.00
CA PHE A 495 -31.83 -23.91 -4.88
C PHE A 495 -31.74 -25.11 -3.94
N LYS A 496 -32.87 -25.71 -3.54
CA LYS A 496 -32.88 -26.92 -2.69
C LYS A 496 -32.04 -28.05 -3.29
N ALA A 497 -32.08 -28.23 -4.62
CA ALA A 497 -31.30 -29.25 -5.30
C ALA A 497 -29.78 -28.99 -5.22
N LEU A 498 -29.33 -27.73 -5.27
CA LEU A 498 -27.90 -27.38 -5.26
C LEU A 498 -27.34 -26.93 -3.90
N ALA A 499 -28.17 -26.67 -2.89
CA ALA A 499 -27.76 -26.10 -1.60
C ALA A 499 -26.68 -26.94 -0.88
N HIS A 500 -26.76 -28.27 -0.97
CA HIS A 500 -25.78 -29.17 -0.38
C HIS A 500 -24.40 -29.15 -1.07
N LEU A 501 -24.33 -28.66 -2.31
CA LEU A 501 -23.09 -28.50 -3.09
C LEU A 501 -22.45 -27.13 -2.88
N LEU A 502 -23.19 -26.16 -2.32
CA LEU A 502 -22.73 -24.82 -2.02
C LEU A 502 -22.77 -24.57 -0.49
N PRO A 503 -21.84 -25.16 0.27
CA PRO A 503 -21.79 -24.95 1.71
C PRO A 503 -21.58 -23.46 2.02
N GLY A 504 -22.51 -22.86 2.77
CA GLY A 504 -22.51 -21.44 3.09
C GLY A 504 -23.46 -20.59 2.24
N ALA A 505 -24.03 -21.15 1.16
CA ALA A 505 -25.02 -20.43 0.38
C ALA A 505 -26.31 -20.21 1.19
N CYS A 506 -26.88 -19.02 1.08
CA CYS A 506 -28.07 -18.65 1.83
C CYS A 506 -28.98 -17.71 1.04
N GLN A 507 -30.26 -17.69 1.41
CA GLN A 507 -31.22 -16.76 0.84
C GLN A 507 -31.03 -15.37 1.45
N VAL A 508 -31.03 -14.36 0.57
CA VAL A 508 -30.84 -12.95 0.91
C VAL A 508 -31.96 -12.05 0.39
N GLY A 509 -32.95 -12.64 -0.28
CA GLY A 509 -34.14 -11.91 -0.73
C GLY A 509 -35.03 -12.73 -1.64
N ARG A 510 -35.99 -12.03 -2.27
CA ARG A 510 -36.93 -12.62 -3.23
C ARG A 510 -37.29 -11.63 -4.33
N CYS A 511 -37.34 -12.13 -5.56
CA CYS A 511 -37.79 -11.40 -6.72
C CYS A 511 -39.33 -11.35 -6.74
N GLN A 512 -39.88 -10.15 -6.89
CA GLN A 512 -41.32 -9.86 -6.94
C GLN A 512 -41.63 -9.19 -8.28
N THR A 513 -42.91 -9.18 -8.66
CA THR A 513 -43.39 -8.36 -9.76
C THR A 513 -43.00 -6.90 -9.52
N PHE A 514 -42.47 -6.24 -10.56
CA PHE A 514 -42.00 -4.86 -10.44
C PHE A 514 -43.13 -3.93 -9.98
N ASN A 515 -42.85 -3.15 -8.93
CA ASN A 515 -43.84 -2.28 -8.28
C ASN A 515 -43.50 -0.78 -8.38
N GLY A 516 -42.56 -0.41 -9.25
CA GLY A 516 -42.08 0.98 -9.42
C GLY A 516 -40.74 1.27 -8.71
N ALA A 517 -40.25 0.37 -7.85
CA ALA A 517 -38.94 0.48 -7.21
C ALA A 517 -38.10 -0.81 -7.41
N PRO A 518 -36.78 -0.71 -7.63
CA PRO A 518 -35.94 -1.89 -7.84
C PRO A 518 -35.77 -2.71 -6.56
N LEU A 519 -35.72 -2.07 -5.39
CA LEU A 519 -35.51 -2.74 -4.10
C LEU A 519 -36.64 -2.44 -3.11
N ARG A 520 -36.83 -3.36 -2.15
CA ARG A 520 -37.60 -3.17 -0.92
C ARG A 520 -36.81 -3.68 0.27
N ASN A 521 -37.19 -3.21 1.46
CA ASN A 521 -36.56 -3.54 2.74
C ASN A 521 -35.09 -3.06 2.85
N VAL A 522 -34.77 -1.95 2.18
CA VAL A 522 -33.51 -1.23 2.39
C VAL A 522 -33.81 -0.06 3.32
N PRO A 523 -33.10 0.08 4.46
CA PRO A 523 -33.25 1.24 5.34
C PRO A 523 -32.97 2.57 4.60
N ASP A 524 -33.72 3.62 4.96
CA ASP A 524 -33.54 4.95 4.38
C ASP A 524 -32.15 5.51 4.71
N GLY A 525 -31.51 6.15 3.73
CA GLY A 525 -30.21 6.81 3.90
C GLY A 525 -28.97 5.91 3.79
N LEU A 526 -29.12 4.63 3.46
CA LEU A 526 -28.01 3.74 3.14
C LEU A 526 -27.57 3.90 1.68
N PHE A 527 -26.27 4.13 1.48
CA PHE A 527 -25.67 4.21 0.15
C PHE A 527 -24.52 3.20 0.06
N SER A 528 -24.52 2.38 -1.00
CA SER A 528 -23.37 1.56 -1.38
C SER A 528 -22.19 2.43 -1.81
N PHE A 529 -21.00 1.83 -1.84
CA PHE A 529 -19.80 2.49 -2.36
C PHE A 529 -20.02 2.98 -3.80
N GLN A 530 -19.61 4.22 -4.08
CA GLN A 530 -19.67 4.82 -5.41
C GLN A 530 -18.42 5.67 -5.67
N HIS A 531 -17.76 5.40 -6.79
CA HIS A 531 -16.69 6.25 -7.28
C HIS A 531 -17.23 7.66 -7.58
N GLY A 532 -16.54 8.70 -7.08
CA GLY A 532 -16.92 10.11 -7.29
C GLY A 532 -17.72 10.74 -6.14
N HIS A 533 -18.10 9.97 -5.12
CA HIS A 533 -18.66 10.51 -3.88
C HIS A 533 -17.65 10.33 -2.74
N HIS A 534 -17.18 11.44 -2.16
CA HIS A 534 -16.42 11.41 -0.92
C HIS A 534 -17.36 10.99 0.22
N THR A 535 -17.21 9.77 0.72
CA THR A 535 -17.68 9.39 2.06
C THR A 535 -16.48 9.18 2.97
#